data_AF-A0A7V6W3X0-F1
#
_entry.id   AF-A0A7V6W3X0-F1
#
_cell.length_a   1.000
_cell.length_b   1.000
_cell.length_c   1.000
_cell.angle_alpha   90.00
_cell.angle_beta   90.00
_cell.angle_gamma   90.00
#
_symmetry.space_group_name_H-M   'P 1'
#
loop_
_entity.id
_entity.type
_entity.pdbx_description
1 polymer ?
#
loop_
_entity_poly.entity_id
_entity_poly.type
_entity_poly.pdbx_seq_one_letter_code
_entity_poly.pdbx_strand_id
1 'polypeptide(L)'
;MKGIIMKARVWLFTATTILLEILVAVMAIIVAIQVIWRYFLNSPLVWAEEFARYCLVWISFLGSAVALKEGKLAAVDIFVKKTPLLWRK
;
A
#
# COMPACT_ATOMS: atom_id res chain seq x y z
N MET A 1 -5.36 22.73 -22.87
CA MET A 1 -5.07 22.58 -21.43
C MET A 1 -5.54 21.26 -20.81
N LYS A 2 -6.76 20.75 -21.10
CA LYS A 2 -7.29 19.52 -20.47
C LYS A 2 -6.43 18.26 -20.67
N GLY A 3 -5.76 18.13 -21.82
CA GLY A 3 -4.92 16.95 -22.13
C GLY A 3 -3.65 16.82 -21.27
N ILE A 4 -3.04 17.93 -20.85
CA ILE A 4 -1.83 17.92 -20.01
C ILE A 4 -2.18 17.46 -18.59
N ILE A 5 -3.27 17.99 -18.03
CA ILE A 5 -3.77 17.63 -16.69
C ILE A 5 -4.15 16.14 -16.64
N MET A 6 -4.75 15.63 -17.73
CA MET A 6 -5.15 14.23 -17.80
C MET A 6 -3.94 13.28 -17.86
N LYS A 7 -2.91 13.61 -18.67
CA LYS A 7 -1.65 12.86 -18.69
C LYS A 7 -0.93 12.89 -17.34
N ALA A 8 -0.86 14.06 -16.70
CA ALA A 8 -0.23 14.22 -15.39
C ALA A 8 -0.91 13.35 -14.31
N ARG A 9 -2.25 13.32 -14.27
CA ARG A 9 -2.99 12.46 -13.33
C ARG A 9 -2.71 10.97 -13.53
N VAL A 10 -2.65 10.51 -14.77
CA VAL A 10 -2.35 9.10 -15.07
C VAL A 10 -0.94 8.77 -14.63
N TRP A 11 0.03 9.62 -14.96
CA TRP A 11 1.43 9.39 -14.65
C TRP A 11 1.70 9.35 -13.14
N LEU A 12 1.13 10.30 -12.38
CA LEU A 12 1.22 10.32 -10.92
C LEU A 12 0.63 9.06 -10.31
N PHE A 13 -0.50 8.59 -10.82
CA PHE A 13 -1.13 7.39 -10.31
C PHE A 13 -0.30 6.13 -10.60
N THR A 14 0.17 5.97 -11.83
CA THR A 14 1.03 4.84 -12.21
C THR A 14 2.32 4.84 -11.39
N ALA A 15 2.89 6.01 -11.11
CA ALA A 15 4.06 6.13 -10.25
C ALA A 15 3.77 5.65 -8.82
N THR A 16 2.64 6.06 -8.23
CA THR A 16 2.24 5.57 -6.88
C THR A 16 1.99 4.07 -6.82
N THR A 17 1.40 3.46 -7.85
CA THR A 17 1.15 2.01 -7.86
C THR A 17 2.45 1.21 -7.99
N ILE A 18 3.36 1.63 -8.89
CA ILE A 18 4.69 1.01 -9.04
C ILE A 18 5.49 1.12 -7.73
N LEU A 19 5.49 2.31 -7.11
CA LEU A 19 6.18 2.52 -5.84
C LEU A 19 5.64 1.59 -4.74
N LEU A 20 4.33 1.40 -4.68
CA LEU A 20 3.69 0.49 -3.74
C LEU A 20 4.11 -0.97 -3.96
N GLU A 21 4.10 -1.43 -5.21
CA GLU A 21 4.52 -2.80 -5.56
C GLU A 21 5.97 -3.05 -5.15
N ILE A 22 6.86 -2.09 -5.39
CA ILE A 22 8.27 -2.16 -4.99
C ILE A 22 8.40 -2.21 -3.46
N LEU A 23 7.70 -1.35 -2.72
CA LEU A 23 7.74 -1.33 -1.26
C LEU A 23 7.28 -2.65 -0.65
N VAL A 24 6.19 -3.23 -1.17
CA VAL A 24 5.69 -4.53 -0.73
C VAL A 24 6.70 -5.64 -1.02
N ALA A 25 7.29 -5.66 -2.22
CA ALA A 25 8.29 -6.67 -2.60
C ALA A 25 9.54 -6.58 -1.72
N VAL A 26 10.06 -5.37 -1.49
CA VAL A 26 11.23 -5.14 -0.62
C VAL A 26 10.94 -5.57 0.82
N MET A 27 9.78 -5.19 1.37
CA MET A 27 9.37 -5.61 2.70
C MET A 27 9.30 -7.14 2.81
N ALA A 28 8.71 -7.82 1.82
CA ALA A 28 8.60 -9.28 1.79
C ALA A 28 9.98 -9.95 1.76
N ILE A 29 10.90 -9.46 0.93
CA ILE A 29 12.27 -9.98 0.84
C ILE A 29 13.01 -9.81 2.17
N ILE A 30 12.91 -8.64 2.80
CA ILE A 30 13.59 -8.36 4.07
C ILE A 30 13.06 -9.24 5.20
N VAL A 31 11.73 -9.42 5.28
CA VAL A 31 11.13 -10.31 6.27
C VAL A 31 11.52 -11.76 6.02
N ALA A 32 11.58 -12.21 4.76
CA ALA A 32 12.05 -13.56 4.42
C ALA A 32 13.51 -13.77 4.83
N ILE A 33 14.39 -12.79 4.56
CA ILE A 33 15.80 -12.80 5.00
C ILE A 33 15.87 -12.85 6.52
N GLN A 34 15.08 -12.04 7.22
CA GLN A 34 15.02 -12.02 8.68
C GLN A 34 14.64 -13.38 9.26
N VAL A 35 13.65 -14.05 8.66
CA VAL A 35 13.22 -15.41 9.02
C VAL A 35 14.38 -16.40 8.84
N ILE A 36 15.05 -16.38 7.69
CA ILE A 36 16.21 -17.26 7.43
C ILE A 36 17.31 -17.01 8.46
N TRP A 37 17.69 -15.76 8.71
CA TRP A 37 18.72 -15.41 9.69
C TRP A 37 18.36 -15.87 11.10
N ARG A 38 17.09 -15.72 11.48
CA ARG A 38 16.61 -16.11 12.81
C ARG A 38 16.69 -17.62 13.03
N TYR A 39 16.30 -18.43 12.05
CA TYR A 39 16.23 -19.88 12.22
C TYR A 39 17.53 -20.61 11.83
N PHE A 40 18.29 -20.11 10.86
CA PHE A 40 19.52 -20.77 10.39
C PHE A 40 20.79 -20.22 11.07
N LEU A 41 20.85 -18.91 11.32
CA LEU A 41 22.05 -18.24 11.83
C LEU A 41 21.95 -17.91 13.33
N ASN A 42 20.84 -18.26 13.99
CA ASN A 42 20.53 -17.99 15.41
C ASN A 42 20.76 -16.52 15.84
N SER A 43 20.85 -15.59 14.88
CA SER A 43 21.13 -14.18 15.10
C SER A 43 20.06 -13.35 14.42
N PRO A 44 19.09 -12.79 15.17
CA PRO A 44 18.03 -11.99 14.58
C PRO A 44 18.57 -10.64 14.06
N LEU A 45 18.23 -10.30 12.82
CA LEU A 45 18.51 -8.98 12.23
C LEU A 45 17.57 -7.94 12.86
N VAL A 46 18.05 -7.19 13.85
CA VAL A 46 17.26 -6.19 14.60
C VAL A 46 16.79 -5.05 13.67
N TRP A 47 17.64 -4.60 12.76
CA TRP A 47 17.31 -3.52 11.81
C TRP A 47 16.21 -3.93 10.82
N ALA A 48 16.07 -5.22 10.52
CA ALA A 48 15.06 -5.71 9.57
C ALA A 48 13.64 -5.46 10.10
N GLU A 49 13.45 -5.53 11.43
CA GLU A 49 12.16 -5.24 12.06
C GLU A 49 11.80 -3.76 11.96
N GLU A 50 12.77 -2.87 12.21
CA GLU A 50 12.57 -1.42 12.06
C GLU A 50 12.27 -1.04 10.61
N PHE A 51 13.03 -1.61 9.66
CA PHE A 51 12.82 -1.37 8.24
C PHE A 51 11.44 -1.85 7.78
N ALA A 52 11.02 -3.05 8.20
CA ALA A 52 9.70 -3.58 7.89
C ALA A 52 8.58 -2.69 8.45
N ARG A 53 8.74 -2.13 9.66
CA ARG A 53 7.78 -1.15 10.22
C ARG A 53 7.69 0.10 9.37
N TYR A 54 8.81 0.68 8.94
CA TYR A 54 8.79 1.86 8.08
C TYR A 54 8.13 1.56 6.73
N CYS A 55 8.45 0.43 6.09
CA CYS A 55 7.76 0.00 4.87
C CYS A 55 6.26 -0.16 5.08
N LEU A 56 5.83 -0.80 6.18
CA LEU A 56 4.43 -1.00 6.49
C LEU A 56 3.67 0.33 6.58
N VAL A 57 4.25 1.34 7.23
CA VAL A 57 3.67 2.69 7.32
C VAL A 57 3.46 3.26 5.91
N TRP A 58 4.49 3.25 5.06
CA TRP A 58 4.38 3.76 3.68
C TRP A 58 3.36 2.98 2.83
N ILE A 59 3.36 1.65 2.93
CA ILE A 59 2.41 0.77 2.23
C ILE A 59 0.98 1.05 2.69
N SER A 60 0.75 1.31 3.98
CA SER A 60 -0.59 1.60 4.49
C SER A 60 -1.17 2.90 3.90
N PHE A 61 -0.36 3.96 3.83
CA PHE A 61 -0.79 5.23 3.27
C PHE A 61 -0.98 5.15 1.75
N LEU A 62 0.02 4.65 1.00
CA LEU A 62 -0.07 4.53 -0.45
C LEU A 62 -1.13 3.52 -0.87
N GLY A 63 -1.25 2.40 -0.15
CA GLY A 63 -2.20 1.33 -0.41
C GLY A 63 -3.62 1.77 -0.16
N SER A 64 -3.89 2.53 0.90
CA SER A 64 -5.21 3.11 1.13
C SER A 64 -5.60 4.08 0.02
N ALA A 65 -4.67 4.92 -0.46
CA ALA A 65 -4.94 5.87 -1.55
C ALA A 65 -5.29 5.15 -2.87
N VAL A 66 -4.53 4.10 -3.22
CA VAL A 66 -4.79 3.28 -4.42
C VAL A 66 -6.10 2.50 -4.26
N ALA A 67 -6.32 1.84 -3.13
CA ALA A 67 -7.54 1.06 -2.87
C ALA A 67 -8.79 1.94 -2.86
N LEU A 68 -8.70 3.18 -2.39
CA LEU A 68 -9.84 4.12 -2.39
C LEU A 68 -10.20 4.54 -3.81
N LYS A 69 -9.19 4.79 -4.65
CA LYS A 69 -9.41 5.15 -6.05
C LYS A 69 -10.01 3.98 -6.85
N GLU A 70 -9.63 2.76 -6.53
CA GLU A 70 -10.14 1.55 -7.19
C GLU A 70 -11.45 1.01 -6.58
N GLY A 71 -11.95 1.62 -5.49
CA GLY A 71 -13.14 1.13 -4.79
C GLY A 71 -12.97 -0.27 -4.21
N LYS A 72 -11.76 -0.59 -3.72
CA LYS A 72 -11.40 -1.91 -3.16
C LYS A 72 -11.41 -1.92 -1.62
N LEU A 73 -11.78 -0.82 -0.96
CA LEU A 73 -11.96 -0.78 0.49
C LEU A 73 -13.32 -1.37 0.85
N ALA A 74 -13.36 -2.69 1.08
CA ALA A 74 -14.58 -3.41 1.45
C ALA A 74 -15.32 -2.80 2.64
N ALA A 75 -14.60 -2.27 3.64
CA ALA A 75 -15.19 -1.59 4.80
C ALA A 75 -15.97 -0.32 4.41
N VAL A 76 -15.42 0.48 3.49
CA VAL A 76 -16.07 1.69 2.97
C VAL A 76 -17.27 1.30 2.10
N ASP A 77 -17.14 0.28 1.26
CA ASP A 77 -18.24 -0.20 0.42
C ASP A 77 -19.43 -0.70 1.23
N ILE A 78 -19.20 -1.44 2.31
CA ILE A 78 -20.26 -1.92 3.20
C ILE A 78 -20.95 -0.75 3.89
N PHE A 79 -20.17 0.23 4.37
CA PHE A 79 -20.72 1.41 5.03
C PHE A 79 -21.60 2.24 4.08
N VAL A 80 -21.12 2.50 2.86
CA VAL A 80 -21.86 3.20 1.80
C VAL A 80 -23.11 2.41 1.36
N LYS A 81 -23.04 1.08 1.32
CA LYS A 81 -24.22 0.24 0.98
C LYS A 81 -25.28 0.22 2.08
N LYS A 82 -24.89 0.39 3.35
CA LYS A 82 -25.82 0.43 4.49
C LYS A 82 -26.47 1.80 4.73
N THR A 83 -25.94 2.87 4.14
CA THR A 83 -26.54 4.20 4.30
C THR A 83 -27.85 4.34 3.49
N PRO A 84 -28.90 4.97 4.06
CA PRO A 84 -30.18 5.16 3.39
C PRO A 84 -30.03 6.04 2.13
N LEU A 85 -30.75 5.67 1.07
CA LEU A 85 -30.67 6.27 -0.28
C LEU A 85 -30.88 7.80 -0.31
N LEU A 86 -31.51 8.39 0.71
CA LEU A 86 -31.72 9.84 0.85
C LEU A 86 -30.43 10.67 0.88
N TRP A 87 -29.30 10.08 1.28
CA TRP A 87 -28.01 10.77 1.38
C TRP A 87 -27.10 10.53 0.17
N ARG A 88 -27.60 9.89 -0.90
CA ARG A 88 -26.82 9.47 -2.08
C ARG A 88 -26.82 10.50 -3.24
N LYS A 89 -26.96 11.79 -2.94
CA LYS A 89 -26.86 12.87 -3.97
C LYS A 89 -25.42 13.30 -4.19
#